data_AF-A0AAN6VR69-F1
#
_entry.id   AF-A0AAN6VR69-F1
#
_cell.length_a   1.000
_cell.length_b   1.000
_cell.length_c   1.000
_cell.angle_alpha   90.00
_cell.angle_beta   90.00
_cell.angle_gamma   90.00
#
_symmetry.space_group_name_H-M   'P 1'
#
loop_
_entity.id
_entity.type
_entity.pdbx_description
1 polymer ?
#
loop_
_entity_poly.entity_id
_entity_poly.type
_entity_poly.pdbx_seq_one_letter_code
_entity_poly.pdbx_strand_id
1 'polypeptide(L)'
;MLGAFLTPELRDRLLRVSDDAETESYDRVENHWLLRKSAAAAFTQGYFQLSLYKKSKSGRVDLVFPPIHDKVEEFRRASFVDHSSSNVNIPNRWALEVLSCFATPVRWTYIAQEIASKQRRKQSPAAFPSPFSSASSFLSDACAAIFKKVWLLVPGNIRIRAYCGLVSLGAHMYGFNDSLNVQQLPFGLYLKVVSAARREGLVNEHATLELIRRHTNIPVPRALDLIWDSNDVYLLTARIPGYKLGLCIDGMSDQDTRTLVQDLRRHMIALRAVPRPLGWKHAISNAVDGPCFDYRINMALNYDEDRGEVVGPFLSEHDFNDTLRCGALPGVVHRGGHNMVFTHGDLNLRNVLVDSHGRLAGIVDWENAGWFPEYCNYTKAYFVTKMHWPWLRMVDDVFAQFGDFGHELAVERELWNYCF
;
A
#
# COMPACT_ATOMS: atom_id res chain seq x y z
N MET A 1 22.31 -25.46 -15.02
CA MET A 1 21.63 -24.16 -14.82
C MET A 1 20.14 -24.20 -15.11
N LEU A 2 19.68 -24.75 -16.25
CA LEU A 2 18.25 -24.79 -16.61
C LEU A 2 17.34 -25.46 -15.56
N GLY A 3 17.82 -26.49 -14.86
CA GLY A 3 17.05 -27.16 -13.80
C GLY A 3 16.76 -26.32 -12.56
N ALA A 4 17.32 -25.10 -12.44
CA ALA A 4 16.93 -24.15 -11.40
C ALA A 4 15.60 -23.43 -11.72
N PHE A 5 15.18 -23.43 -12.99
CA PHE A 5 14.01 -22.70 -13.47
C PHE A 5 12.98 -23.60 -14.17
N LEU A 6 13.41 -24.76 -14.67
CA LEU A 6 12.56 -25.72 -15.38
C LEU A 6 12.28 -26.96 -14.52
N THR A 7 11.07 -27.51 -14.65
CA THR A 7 10.79 -28.84 -14.10
C THR A 7 11.67 -29.90 -14.79
N PRO A 8 11.92 -31.06 -14.16
CA PRO A 8 12.68 -32.14 -14.79
C PRO A 8 12.13 -32.52 -16.16
N GLU A 9 10.80 -32.57 -16.31
CA GLU A 9 10.14 -32.93 -17.57
C GLU A 9 10.40 -31.89 -18.68
N LEU A 10 10.32 -30.60 -18.36
CA LEU A 10 10.59 -29.51 -19.31
C LEU A 10 12.08 -29.47 -19.69
N ARG A 11 12.97 -29.65 -18.72
CA ARG A 11 14.41 -29.68 -18.93
C ARG A 11 14.82 -30.83 -19.84
N ASP A 12 14.38 -32.04 -19.51
CA ASP A 12 14.80 -33.26 -20.22
C ASP A 12 14.28 -33.28 -21.66
N ARG A 13 13.11 -32.65 -21.93
CA ARG A 13 12.62 -32.44 -23.29
C ARG A 13 13.35 -31.34 -24.05
N LEU A 14 13.68 -30.23 -23.39
CA LEU A 14 14.42 -29.14 -24.02
C LEU A 14 15.82 -29.60 -24.48
N LEU A 15 16.45 -30.49 -23.69
CA LEU A 15 17.70 -31.15 -24.07
C LEU A 15 17.54 -32.08 -25.28
N ARG A 16 16.46 -32.90 -25.33
CA ARG A 16 16.17 -33.75 -26.50
C ARG A 16 15.94 -32.96 -27.78
N VAL A 17 15.19 -31.86 -27.71
CA VAL A 17 14.94 -30.98 -28.87
C VAL A 17 16.23 -30.30 -29.36
N SER A 18 17.15 -29.99 -28.45
CA SER A 18 18.49 -29.48 -28.77
C SER A 18 19.33 -30.52 -29.51
N ASP A 19 19.25 -31.78 -29.10
CA ASP A 19 20.01 -32.89 -29.70
C ASP A 19 19.41 -33.30 -31.07
N ASP A 20 18.10 -33.20 -31.25
CA ASP A 20 17.40 -33.52 -32.51
C ASP A 20 17.42 -32.37 -33.55
N ALA A 21 17.86 -31.16 -33.16
CA ALA A 21 17.87 -29.97 -34.01
C ALA A 21 18.82 -30.06 -35.22
N GLU A 22 19.72 -31.05 -35.26
CA GLU A 22 20.55 -31.34 -36.43
C GLU A 22 19.81 -32.15 -37.51
N THR A 23 18.62 -32.68 -37.23
CA THR A 23 17.95 -33.69 -38.10
C THR A 23 16.53 -33.34 -38.56
N GLU A 24 15.81 -32.41 -37.93
CA GLU A 24 14.44 -32.03 -38.36
C GLU A 24 14.29 -30.54 -38.65
N SER A 25 13.80 -30.24 -39.86
CA SER A 25 13.37 -28.90 -40.30
C SER A 25 12.11 -28.49 -39.54
N TYR A 26 12.25 -28.05 -38.29
CA TYR A 26 11.18 -27.34 -37.59
C TYR A 26 10.76 -26.13 -38.45
N ASP A 27 9.49 -26.10 -38.84
CA ASP A 27 8.92 -24.98 -39.59
C ASP A 27 9.01 -23.73 -38.70
N ARG A 28 10.00 -22.88 -38.97
CA ARG A 28 10.36 -21.71 -38.13
C ARG A 28 9.19 -20.76 -37.91
N VAL A 29 8.13 -20.90 -38.71
CA VAL A 29 6.89 -20.13 -38.66
C VAL A 29 5.95 -20.57 -37.54
N GLU A 30 6.02 -21.81 -37.04
CA GLU A 30 5.17 -22.32 -35.94
C GLU A 30 5.33 -21.55 -34.62
N ASN A 31 6.43 -20.83 -34.45
CA ASN A 31 6.70 -20.02 -33.25
C ASN A 31 6.47 -18.52 -33.47
N HIS A 32 5.90 -18.10 -34.60
CA HIS A 32 5.65 -16.68 -34.87
C HIS A 32 4.40 -16.20 -34.15
N TRP A 33 4.60 -15.27 -33.23
CA TRP A 33 3.52 -14.55 -32.57
C TRP A 33 3.27 -13.23 -33.27
N LEU A 34 2.04 -13.01 -33.73
CA LEU A 34 1.57 -11.67 -34.08
C LEU A 34 1.22 -10.92 -32.79
N LEU A 35 2.24 -10.50 -32.05
CA LEU A 35 2.11 -9.60 -30.92
C LEU A 35 2.20 -8.15 -31.40
N ARG A 36 1.43 -7.26 -30.78
CA ARG A 36 1.77 -5.84 -30.81
C ARG A 36 3.18 -5.67 -30.28
N LYS A 37 3.98 -4.77 -30.87
CA LYS A 37 5.36 -4.50 -30.43
C LYS A 37 5.46 -4.26 -28.91
N SER A 38 4.46 -3.56 -28.35
CA SER A 38 4.36 -3.32 -26.89
C SER A 38 4.20 -4.61 -26.08
N ALA A 39 3.40 -5.56 -26.54
CA ALA A 39 3.19 -6.84 -25.87
C ALA A 39 4.44 -7.74 -25.94
N ALA A 40 5.13 -7.76 -27.08
CA ALA A 40 6.40 -8.47 -27.23
C ALA A 40 7.49 -7.88 -26.31
N ALA A 41 7.59 -6.56 -26.22
CA ALA A 41 8.51 -5.89 -25.31
C ALA A 41 8.20 -6.21 -23.83
N ALA A 42 6.93 -6.15 -23.43
CA ALA A 42 6.52 -6.50 -22.07
C ALA A 42 6.80 -7.98 -21.73
N PHE A 43 6.57 -8.90 -22.66
CA PHE A 43 6.88 -10.32 -22.46
C PHE A 43 8.38 -10.57 -22.29
N THR A 44 9.21 -10.01 -23.17
CA THR A 44 10.68 -10.16 -23.13
C THR A 44 11.32 -9.52 -21.89
N GLN A 45 10.65 -8.56 -21.28
CA GLN A 45 11.05 -7.93 -20.02
C GLN A 45 10.46 -8.62 -18.78
N GLY A 46 9.75 -9.74 -18.97
CA GLY A 46 9.19 -10.55 -17.90
C GLY A 46 8.03 -9.88 -17.15
N TYR A 47 7.26 -8.98 -17.77
CA TYR A 47 6.10 -8.36 -17.13
C TYR A 47 4.96 -9.35 -16.91
N PHE A 48 4.80 -10.32 -17.79
CA PHE A 48 3.74 -11.33 -17.65
C PHE A 48 4.26 -12.71 -18.03
N GLN A 49 3.66 -13.72 -17.42
CA GLN A 49 3.87 -15.13 -17.70
C GLN A 49 2.59 -15.74 -18.24
N LEU A 50 2.72 -16.85 -18.98
CA LEU A 50 1.60 -17.56 -19.58
C LEU A 50 1.37 -18.87 -18.84
N SER A 51 0.16 -19.04 -18.32
CA SER A 51 -0.30 -20.27 -17.67
C SER A 51 -1.25 -21.01 -18.61
N LEU A 52 -0.81 -22.13 -19.18
CA LEU A 52 -1.60 -22.92 -20.13
C LEU A 52 -2.33 -24.06 -19.39
N TYR A 53 -3.64 -24.19 -19.59
CA TYR A 53 -4.41 -25.23 -18.91
C TYR A 53 -4.05 -26.62 -19.47
N LYS A 54 -3.90 -27.64 -18.60
CA LYS A 54 -3.40 -28.98 -18.97
C LYS A 54 -4.20 -29.69 -20.08
N LYS A 55 -5.48 -29.37 -20.25
CA LYS A 55 -6.40 -30.03 -21.21
C LYS A 55 -6.99 -29.10 -22.27
N SER A 56 -6.60 -27.83 -22.28
CA SER A 56 -7.15 -26.83 -23.20
C SER A 56 -6.05 -26.19 -24.05
N LYS A 57 -6.42 -25.71 -25.24
CA LYS A 57 -5.62 -24.80 -26.06
C LYS A 57 -5.69 -23.35 -25.53
N SER A 58 -6.50 -23.10 -24.51
CA SER A 58 -6.59 -21.82 -23.82
C SER A 58 -5.61 -21.72 -22.64
N GLY A 59 -5.23 -20.49 -22.33
CA GLY A 59 -4.40 -20.14 -21.17
C GLY A 59 -4.82 -18.83 -20.55
N ARG A 60 -4.14 -18.49 -19.46
CA ARG A 60 -4.26 -17.24 -18.72
C ARG A 60 -2.94 -16.49 -18.77
N VAL A 61 -3.01 -15.18 -18.87
CA VAL A 61 -1.87 -14.28 -18.69
C VAL A 61 -1.82 -13.88 -17.22
N ASP A 62 -0.70 -14.14 -16.56
CA ASP A 62 -0.48 -13.77 -15.17
C ASP A 62 0.60 -12.70 -15.07
N LEU A 63 0.39 -11.70 -14.20
CA LEU A 63 1.37 -10.68 -13.92
C LEU A 63 2.53 -11.29 -13.13
N VAL A 64 3.75 -10.86 -13.45
CA VAL A 64 4.93 -11.21 -12.68
C VAL A 64 5.29 -10.04 -11.77
N PHE A 65 5.31 -10.31 -10.47
CA PHE A 65 5.79 -9.36 -9.46
C PHE A 65 7.31 -9.49 -9.32
N PRO A 66 8.06 -8.38 -9.17
CA PRO A 66 7.59 -6.99 -8.99
C PRO A 66 7.33 -6.22 -10.31
N PRO A 67 6.35 -5.29 -10.37
CA PRO A 67 6.23 -4.35 -11.48
C PRO A 67 7.39 -3.33 -11.48
N ILE A 68 7.82 -2.87 -12.66
CA ILE A 68 8.77 -1.76 -12.85
C ILE A 68 7.90 -0.57 -13.19
N HIS A 69 8.19 0.53 -12.52
CA HIS A 69 7.25 1.59 -12.18
C HIS A 69 6.76 2.46 -13.34
N ASP A 70 7.20 2.20 -14.56
CA ASP A 70 6.84 2.98 -15.73
C ASP A 70 5.60 2.39 -16.41
N LYS A 71 4.43 2.81 -15.90
CA LYS A 71 3.10 2.68 -16.54
C LYS A 71 2.65 1.24 -16.79
N VAL A 72 2.33 0.54 -15.71
CA VAL A 72 1.45 -0.62 -15.83
C VAL A 72 0.01 -0.08 -15.84
N GLU A 73 -0.60 0.03 -17.02
CA GLU A 73 -2.03 0.34 -17.16
C GLU A 73 -2.89 -0.71 -16.40
N GLU A 74 -4.07 -0.30 -15.94
CA GLU A 74 -5.07 -1.17 -15.32
C GLU A 74 -5.28 -2.44 -16.15
N PHE A 75 -4.99 -3.60 -15.54
CA PHE A 75 -4.95 -4.85 -16.26
C PHE A 75 -6.34 -5.33 -16.67
N ARG A 76 -6.48 -5.64 -17.96
CA ARG A 76 -7.57 -6.48 -18.47
C ARG A 76 -7.16 -7.95 -18.36
N ARG A 77 -7.94 -8.75 -17.62
CA ARG A 77 -7.83 -10.21 -17.68
C ARG A 77 -8.14 -10.63 -19.12
N ALA A 78 -7.15 -11.20 -19.80
CA ALA A 78 -7.30 -11.70 -21.16
C ALA A 78 -7.26 -13.23 -21.17
N SER A 79 -8.18 -13.83 -21.91
CA SER A 79 -8.17 -15.25 -22.26
C SER A 79 -7.78 -15.41 -23.72
N PHE A 80 -6.95 -16.39 -24.04
CA PHE A 80 -6.74 -16.76 -25.44
C PHE A 80 -8.04 -17.28 -26.04
N VAL A 81 -8.44 -16.72 -27.18
CA VAL A 81 -9.53 -17.24 -28.02
C VAL A 81 -8.91 -18.25 -28.98
N ASP A 82 -9.47 -19.45 -29.02
CA ASP A 82 -9.05 -20.48 -29.97
C ASP A 82 -9.50 -20.08 -31.38
N HIS A 83 -8.52 -19.81 -32.25
CA HIS A 83 -8.72 -19.55 -33.67
C HIS A 83 -8.28 -20.75 -34.52
N SER A 84 -8.34 -21.99 -34.01
CA SER A 84 -7.92 -23.19 -34.76
C SER A 84 -8.63 -23.38 -36.11
N SER A 85 -9.77 -22.71 -36.34
CA SER A 85 -10.48 -22.67 -37.62
C SER A 85 -9.90 -21.68 -38.65
N SER A 86 -8.91 -20.86 -38.28
CA SER A 86 -8.35 -19.80 -39.12
C SER A 86 -7.16 -20.23 -40.00
N ASN A 87 -6.81 -21.52 -40.04
CA ASN A 87 -5.59 -22.06 -40.68
C ASN A 87 -4.27 -21.42 -40.20
N VAL A 88 -4.30 -20.67 -39.10
CA VAL A 88 -3.09 -20.11 -38.46
C VAL A 88 -2.54 -21.15 -37.48
N ASN A 89 -1.26 -21.48 -37.64
CA ASN A 89 -0.57 -22.39 -36.71
C ASN A 89 -0.56 -21.79 -35.30
N ILE A 90 -0.90 -22.62 -34.31
CA ILE A 90 -0.89 -22.23 -32.90
C ILE A 90 0.56 -22.28 -32.41
N PRO A 91 1.03 -21.27 -31.64
CA PRO A 91 2.37 -21.29 -31.10
C PRO A 91 2.71 -22.53 -30.30
N ASN A 92 3.98 -22.95 -30.32
CA ASN A 92 4.43 -24.09 -29.54
C ASN A 92 4.21 -23.84 -28.05
N ARG A 93 3.26 -24.58 -27.47
CA ARG A 93 2.89 -24.56 -26.05
C ARG A 93 4.09 -24.65 -25.12
N TRP A 94 5.04 -25.52 -25.44
CA TRP A 94 6.20 -25.80 -24.60
C TRP A 94 7.18 -24.63 -24.57
N ALA A 95 7.40 -23.99 -25.72
CA ALA A 95 8.23 -22.79 -25.79
C ALA A 95 7.69 -21.68 -24.88
N LEU A 96 6.36 -21.56 -24.76
CA LEU A 96 5.71 -20.58 -23.90
C LEU A 96 5.83 -20.92 -22.41
N GLU A 97 5.65 -22.19 -22.07
CA GLU A 97 5.82 -22.65 -20.69
C GLU A 97 7.27 -22.42 -20.23
N VAL A 98 8.25 -22.75 -21.08
CA VAL A 98 9.68 -22.50 -20.84
C VAL A 98 9.96 -21.00 -20.68
N LEU A 99 9.52 -20.15 -21.62
CA LEU A 99 9.75 -18.70 -21.53
C LEU A 99 9.05 -18.07 -20.31
N SER A 100 7.89 -18.59 -19.92
CA SER A 100 7.15 -18.15 -18.74
C SER A 100 7.88 -18.46 -17.44
N CYS A 101 8.58 -19.61 -17.35
CA CYS A 101 9.43 -19.94 -16.21
C CYS A 101 10.58 -18.93 -16.00
N PHE A 102 11.05 -18.28 -17.07
CA PHE A 102 12.10 -17.26 -16.99
C PHE A 102 11.58 -15.85 -16.72
N ALA A 103 10.28 -15.61 -16.77
CA ALA A 103 9.72 -14.27 -16.63
C ALA A 103 10.10 -13.63 -15.27
N THR A 104 10.00 -14.38 -14.17
CA THR A 104 10.37 -13.90 -12.82
C THR A 104 11.88 -13.63 -12.67
N PRO A 105 12.80 -14.55 -13.01
CA PRO A 105 14.24 -14.25 -12.99
C PRO A 105 14.66 -13.08 -13.88
N VAL A 106 14.09 -12.98 -15.09
CA VAL A 106 14.31 -11.85 -16.00
C VAL A 106 13.87 -10.56 -15.34
N ARG A 107 12.70 -10.57 -14.69
CA ARG A 107 12.17 -9.43 -13.95
C ARG A 107 13.15 -8.90 -12.91
N TRP A 108 13.64 -9.77 -12.05
CA TRP A 108 14.61 -9.41 -11.01
C TRP A 108 15.92 -8.88 -11.59
N THR A 109 16.33 -9.39 -12.75
CA THR A 109 17.52 -8.88 -13.46
C THR A 109 17.31 -7.44 -13.94
N TYR A 110 16.15 -7.13 -14.52
CA TYR A 110 15.81 -5.75 -14.93
C TYR A 110 15.71 -4.80 -13.74
N ILE A 111 15.13 -5.24 -12.62
CA ILE A 111 15.06 -4.46 -11.39
C ILE A 111 16.47 -4.14 -10.87
N ALA A 112 17.37 -5.13 -10.83
CA ALA A 112 18.76 -4.90 -10.43
C ALA A 112 19.47 -3.88 -11.34
N GLN A 113 19.24 -3.94 -12.65
CA GLN A 113 19.76 -2.95 -13.61
C GLN A 113 19.17 -1.55 -13.37
N GLU A 114 17.86 -1.46 -13.10
CA GLU A 114 17.18 -0.21 -12.80
C GLU A 114 17.74 0.43 -11.53
N ILE A 115 17.89 -0.34 -10.45
CA ILE A 115 18.51 0.10 -9.19
C ILE A 115 19.91 0.67 -9.47
N ALA A 116 20.75 -0.07 -10.19
CA ALA A 116 22.11 0.39 -10.54
C ALA A 116 22.08 1.67 -11.39
N SER A 117 21.14 1.78 -12.33
CA SER A 117 20.98 2.96 -13.17
C SER A 117 20.56 4.21 -12.38
N LYS A 118 19.62 4.04 -11.42
CA LYS A 118 19.17 5.12 -10.52
C LYS A 118 20.31 5.61 -9.64
N GLN A 119 21.11 4.69 -9.10
CA GLN A 119 22.28 5.05 -8.30
C GLN A 119 23.32 5.85 -9.10
N ARG A 120 23.61 5.44 -10.35
CA ARG A 120 24.50 6.21 -11.24
C ARG A 120 23.96 7.61 -11.53
N ARG A 121 22.65 7.72 -11.82
CA ARG A 121 22.00 9.03 -12.05
C ARG A 121 22.08 9.95 -10.84
N LYS A 122 21.98 9.42 -9.61
CA LYS A 122 22.14 10.18 -8.35
C LYS A 122 23.57 10.69 -8.13
N GLN A 123 24.58 10.00 -8.68
CA GLN A 123 26.01 10.36 -8.52
C GLN A 123 26.52 11.33 -9.59
N SER A 124 25.84 11.43 -10.73
CA SER A 124 26.17 12.41 -11.76
C SER A 124 25.75 13.83 -11.33
N PRO A 125 26.63 14.85 -11.43
CA PRO A 125 26.26 16.23 -11.16
C PRO A 125 25.42 16.77 -12.32
N ALA A 126 24.13 16.46 -12.34
CA ALA A 126 23.18 17.10 -13.23
C ALA A 126 22.52 18.27 -12.47
N ALA A 127 22.96 19.48 -12.80
CA ALA A 127 22.34 20.73 -12.38
C ALA A 127 20.95 20.86 -13.01
N PHE A 128 19.87 20.95 -12.23
CA PHE A 128 18.57 21.52 -12.62
C PHE A 128 17.73 21.89 -11.38
N PRO A 129 16.76 22.81 -11.52
CA PRO A 129 16.63 23.98 -10.67
C PRO A 129 15.92 23.68 -9.36
N SER A 130 16.28 24.46 -8.34
CA SER A 130 15.45 24.68 -7.16
C SER A 130 14.01 25.03 -7.58
N PRO A 131 12.98 24.46 -6.95
CA PRO A 131 11.64 24.99 -7.11
C PRO A 131 11.60 26.38 -6.47
N PHE A 132 11.26 27.37 -7.29
CA PHE A 132 10.82 28.72 -6.96
C PHE A 132 10.69 29.08 -5.45
N SER A 133 11.56 30.01 -5.04
CA SER A 133 11.32 31.15 -4.13
C SER A 133 10.34 30.96 -2.96
N SER A 134 10.89 30.98 -1.74
CA SER A 134 10.18 30.96 -0.45
C SER A 134 9.36 32.21 -0.12
N ALA A 135 8.95 33.02 -1.11
CA ALA A 135 8.12 34.21 -0.88
C ALA A 135 6.74 34.08 -1.57
N SER A 136 6.67 33.38 -2.72
CA SER A 136 5.41 33.09 -3.41
C SER A 136 4.59 32.00 -2.70
N SER A 137 5.25 31.09 -1.99
CA SER A 137 4.58 30.05 -1.17
C SER A 137 3.82 30.64 0.02
N PHE A 138 4.34 31.68 0.68
CA PHE A 138 3.67 32.28 1.85
C PHE A 138 2.42 33.06 1.48
N LEU A 139 2.46 33.87 0.40
CA LEU A 139 1.27 34.57 -0.11
C LEU A 139 0.22 33.57 -0.61
N SER A 140 0.65 32.48 -1.24
CA SER A 140 -0.24 31.39 -1.67
C SER A 140 -0.89 30.66 -0.49
N ASP A 141 -0.14 30.35 0.58
CA ASP A 141 -0.66 29.68 1.78
C ASP A 141 -1.64 30.59 2.56
N ALA A 142 -1.36 31.89 2.67
CA ALA A 142 -2.27 32.84 3.31
C ALA A 142 -3.58 32.99 2.53
N CYS A 143 -3.50 33.12 1.20
CA CYS A 143 -4.68 33.14 0.32
C CYS A 143 -5.46 31.82 0.40
N ALA A 144 -4.78 30.68 0.42
CA ALA A 144 -5.41 29.37 0.57
C ALA A 144 -6.09 29.21 1.94
N ALA A 145 -5.51 29.75 3.01
CA ALA A 145 -6.11 29.74 4.34
C ALA A 145 -7.35 30.63 4.42
N ILE A 146 -7.32 31.83 3.81
CA ILE A 146 -8.49 32.72 3.70
C ILE A 146 -9.57 32.05 2.87
N PHE A 147 -9.22 31.50 1.70
CA PHE A 147 -10.15 30.77 0.84
C PHE A 147 -10.78 29.59 1.58
N LYS A 148 -9.99 28.79 2.31
CA LYS A 148 -10.51 27.71 3.17
C LYS A 148 -11.52 28.25 4.17
N LYS A 149 -11.20 29.32 4.91
CA LYS A 149 -12.13 29.92 5.88
C LYS A 149 -13.43 30.38 5.24
N VAL A 150 -13.36 31.07 4.10
CA VAL A 150 -14.53 31.54 3.36
C VAL A 150 -15.34 30.35 2.82
N TRP A 151 -14.68 29.34 2.28
CA TRP A 151 -15.32 28.13 1.78
C TRP A 151 -16.06 27.37 2.88
N LEU A 152 -15.49 27.29 4.09
CA LEU A 152 -16.16 26.64 5.23
C LEU A 152 -17.41 27.39 5.71
N LEU A 153 -17.63 28.65 5.32
CA LEU A 153 -18.89 29.38 5.56
C LEU A 153 -20.00 28.99 4.58
N VAL A 154 -19.67 28.33 3.47
CA VAL A 154 -20.64 27.88 2.47
C VAL A 154 -21.51 26.76 3.07
N PRO A 155 -22.84 26.80 2.87
CA PRO A 155 -23.75 25.75 3.33
C PRO A 155 -23.30 24.35 2.94
N GLY A 156 -23.44 23.42 3.88
CA GLY A 156 -22.88 22.08 3.74
C GLY A 156 -23.38 21.30 2.52
N ASN A 157 -24.66 21.41 2.21
CA ASN A 157 -25.27 20.82 1.02
C ASN A 157 -24.67 21.33 -0.31
N ILE A 158 -24.23 22.59 -0.35
CA ILE A 158 -23.55 23.17 -1.52
C ILE A 158 -22.12 22.61 -1.61
N ARG A 159 -21.41 22.52 -0.48
CA ARG A 159 -20.06 21.94 -0.43
C ARG A 159 -20.06 20.47 -0.87
N ILE A 160 -20.98 19.66 -0.37
CA ILE A 160 -21.13 18.25 -0.77
C ILE A 160 -21.37 18.13 -2.27
N ARG A 161 -22.31 18.92 -2.84
CA ARG A 161 -22.55 18.93 -4.30
C ARG A 161 -21.31 19.32 -5.10
N ALA A 162 -20.53 20.28 -4.62
CA ALA A 162 -19.28 20.67 -5.24
C ALA A 162 -18.24 19.53 -5.21
N TYR A 163 -18.12 18.83 -4.08
CA TYR A 163 -17.24 17.67 -3.93
C TYR A 163 -17.63 16.52 -4.85
N CYS A 164 -18.93 16.20 -4.95
CA CYS A 164 -19.41 15.19 -5.89
C CYS A 164 -19.11 15.56 -7.35
N GLY A 165 -19.26 16.84 -7.73
CA GLY A 165 -18.86 17.32 -9.05
C GLY A 165 -17.35 17.16 -9.31
N LEU A 166 -16.52 17.46 -8.31
CA LEU A 166 -15.07 17.24 -8.40
C LEU A 166 -14.70 15.76 -8.49
N VAL A 167 -15.46 14.85 -7.86
CA VAL A 167 -15.26 13.39 -7.98
C VAL A 167 -15.45 12.95 -9.42
N SER A 168 -16.53 13.38 -10.07
CA SER A 168 -16.76 13.06 -11.49
C SER A 168 -15.64 13.59 -12.40
N LEU A 169 -15.16 14.82 -12.15
CA LEU A 169 -14.05 15.40 -12.90
C LEU A 169 -12.73 14.67 -12.61
N GLY A 170 -12.48 14.32 -11.35
CA GLY A 170 -11.31 13.56 -10.93
C GLY A 170 -11.25 12.18 -11.55
N ALA A 171 -12.37 11.45 -11.56
CA ALA A 171 -12.48 10.15 -12.23
C ALA A 171 -12.22 10.25 -13.74
N HIS A 172 -12.68 11.34 -14.38
CA HIS A 172 -12.39 11.58 -15.80
C HIS A 172 -10.91 11.91 -16.07
N MET A 173 -10.25 12.67 -15.19
CA MET A 173 -8.86 13.09 -15.38
C MET A 173 -7.82 12.03 -14.99
N TYR A 174 -8.10 11.26 -13.94
CA TYR A 174 -7.12 10.39 -13.29
C TYR A 174 -7.53 8.91 -13.25
N GLY A 175 -8.78 8.59 -13.63
CA GLY A 175 -9.36 7.27 -13.38
C GLY A 175 -9.87 7.13 -11.95
N PHE A 176 -10.43 5.95 -11.65
CA PHE A 176 -10.79 5.58 -10.28
C PHE A 176 -9.53 5.11 -9.54
N ASN A 177 -9.41 5.40 -8.25
CA ASN A 177 -8.30 4.88 -7.45
C ASN A 177 -8.54 3.40 -7.08
N ASP A 178 -7.47 2.73 -6.65
CA ASP A 178 -7.50 1.36 -6.12
C ASP A 178 -8.43 1.16 -4.88
N SER A 179 -8.85 2.25 -4.23
CA SER A 179 -9.74 2.22 -3.07
C SER A 179 -11.10 2.79 -3.45
N LEU A 180 -12.17 2.02 -3.23
CA LEU A 180 -13.55 2.39 -3.55
C LEU A 180 -14.02 3.67 -2.85
N ASN A 181 -13.39 4.01 -1.72
CA ASN A 181 -13.81 5.10 -0.85
C ASN A 181 -12.97 6.36 -1.02
N VAL A 182 -11.98 6.39 -1.93
CA VAL A 182 -11.05 7.52 -2.07
C VAL A 182 -10.93 7.92 -3.53
N GLN A 183 -11.13 9.19 -3.86
CA GLN A 183 -10.96 9.71 -5.22
C GLN A 183 -9.93 10.84 -5.24
N GLN A 184 -9.00 10.79 -6.21
CA GLN A 184 -8.12 11.92 -6.52
C GLN A 184 -8.93 12.96 -7.26
N LEU A 185 -8.89 14.19 -6.76
CA LEU A 185 -9.58 15.33 -7.33
C LEU A 185 -8.59 16.28 -8.02
N PRO A 186 -9.06 17.19 -8.88
CA PRO A 186 -8.26 18.28 -9.40
C PRO A 186 -7.64 19.14 -8.28
N PHE A 187 -6.65 19.96 -8.64
CA PHE A 187 -5.97 20.89 -7.73
C PHE A 187 -5.16 20.23 -6.59
N GLY A 188 -4.80 18.96 -6.75
CA GLY A 188 -4.02 18.24 -5.74
C GLY A 188 -4.83 17.97 -4.48
N LEU A 189 -6.10 17.58 -4.65
CA LEU A 189 -7.01 17.26 -3.56
C LEU A 189 -7.35 15.77 -3.56
N TYR A 190 -7.69 15.24 -2.39
CA TYR A 190 -8.28 13.91 -2.23
C TYR A 190 -9.57 14.03 -1.44
N LEU A 191 -10.59 13.28 -1.88
CA LEU A 191 -11.81 13.10 -1.14
C LEU A 191 -11.91 11.64 -0.71
N LYS A 192 -12.08 11.43 0.59
CA LYS A 192 -12.50 10.14 1.15
C LYS A 192 -13.98 10.22 1.49
N VAL A 193 -14.75 9.24 1.04
CA VAL A 193 -16.20 9.12 1.28
C VAL A 193 -16.49 7.77 1.89
N VAL A 194 -17.15 7.76 3.03
CA VAL A 194 -17.59 6.53 3.72
C VAL A 194 -19.05 6.69 4.15
N SER A 195 -19.72 5.57 4.41
CA SER A 195 -21.08 5.61 4.95
C SER A 195 -21.12 6.26 6.33
N ALA A 196 -22.29 6.77 6.72
CA ALA A 196 -22.51 7.41 8.01
C ALA A 196 -22.20 6.51 9.21
N ALA A 197 -22.26 5.18 9.03
CA ALA A 197 -21.88 4.19 10.03
C ALA A 197 -20.37 4.17 10.35
N ARG A 198 -19.53 4.79 9.50
CA ARG A 198 -18.07 4.89 9.69
C ARG A 198 -17.62 6.32 10.01
N ARG A 199 -18.54 7.16 10.53
CA ARG A 199 -18.26 8.56 10.84
C ARG A 199 -17.10 8.72 11.82
N GLU A 200 -17.05 7.89 12.84
CA GLU A 200 -16.05 7.89 13.90
C GLU A 200 -14.63 7.78 13.32
N GLY A 201 -14.44 6.95 12.29
CA GLY A 201 -13.17 6.80 11.59
C GLY A 201 -12.68 8.09 10.92
N LEU A 202 -13.56 8.81 10.20
CA LEU A 202 -13.16 10.07 9.54
C LEU A 202 -13.06 11.25 10.49
N VAL A 203 -13.87 11.28 11.55
CA VAL A 203 -13.69 12.24 12.66
C VAL A 203 -12.32 12.03 13.30
N ASN A 204 -11.95 10.78 13.57
CA ASN A 204 -10.64 10.44 14.10
C ASN A 204 -9.50 10.81 13.14
N GLU A 205 -9.63 10.49 11.86
CA GLU A 205 -8.62 10.84 10.85
C GLU A 205 -8.43 12.37 10.79
N HIS A 206 -9.51 13.15 10.73
CA HIS A 206 -9.44 14.61 10.73
C HIS A 206 -8.72 15.14 11.99
N ALA A 207 -9.14 14.72 13.18
CA ALA A 207 -8.54 15.14 14.44
C ALA A 207 -7.06 14.73 14.55
N THR A 208 -6.73 13.53 14.08
CA THR A 208 -5.34 13.03 14.03
C THR A 208 -4.47 13.91 13.13
N LEU A 209 -4.94 14.23 11.92
CA LEU A 209 -4.18 15.08 11.00
C LEU A 209 -3.89 16.46 11.62
N GLU A 210 -4.84 17.04 12.36
CA GLU A 210 -4.62 18.30 13.08
C GLU A 210 -3.64 18.14 14.25
N LEU A 211 -3.78 17.08 15.04
CA LEU A 211 -2.93 16.77 16.18
C LEU A 211 -1.47 16.58 15.76
N ILE A 212 -1.22 15.78 14.71
CA ILE A 212 0.11 15.46 14.20
C ILE A 212 0.78 16.70 13.61
N ARG A 213 0.04 17.52 12.85
CA ARG A 213 0.57 18.77 12.30
C ARG A 213 0.90 19.80 13.37
N ARG A 214 0.20 19.78 14.51
CA ARG A 214 0.47 20.70 15.63
C ARG A 214 1.71 20.30 16.42
N HIS A 215 1.96 19.01 16.61
CA HIS A 215 2.99 18.52 17.55
C HIS A 215 4.23 17.93 16.88
N THR A 216 4.21 17.69 15.57
CA THR A 216 5.29 16.99 14.88
C THR A 216 5.57 17.58 13.50
N ASN A 217 6.71 17.19 12.92
CA ASN A 217 7.06 17.46 11.53
C ASN A 217 6.77 16.25 10.62
N ILE A 218 5.88 15.33 11.02
CA ILE A 218 5.51 14.20 10.18
C ILE A 218 4.75 14.73 8.95
N PRO A 219 5.18 14.37 7.73
CA PRO A 219 4.46 14.78 6.53
C PRO A 219 3.13 14.02 6.45
N VAL A 220 2.04 14.71 6.79
CA VAL A 220 0.67 14.17 6.74
C VAL A 220 -0.25 15.06 5.89
N PRO A 221 -1.32 14.50 5.30
CA PRO A 221 -2.29 15.27 4.53
C PRO A 221 -2.83 16.45 5.33
N ARG A 222 -3.08 17.59 4.66
CA ARG A 222 -3.74 18.72 5.31
C ARG A 222 -5.24 18.47 5.26
N ALA A 223 -5.88 18.30 6.42
CA ALA A 223 -7.34 18.26 6.50
C ALA A 223 -7.92 19.63 6.11
N LEU A 224 -8.75 19.65 5.06
CA LEU A 224 -9.33 20.87 4.52
C LEU A 224 -10.79 21.01 4.93
N ASP A 225 -11.52 19.91 4.97
CA ASP A 225 -12.93 19.90 5.35
C ASP A 225 -13.37 18.51 5.83
N LEU A 226 -14.29 18.48 6.79
CA LEU A 226 -14.99 17.29 7.23
C LEU A 226 -16.48 17.64 7.31
N ILE A 227 -17.28 16.94 6.52
CA ILE A 227 -18.72 17.19 6.41
C ILE A 227 -19.47 15.88 6.19
N TRP A 228 -20.75 15.83 6.53
CA TRP A 228 -21.60 14.66 6.32
C TRP A 228 -23.04 15.05 6.00
N ASP A 229 -23.77 14.11 5.40
CA ASP A 229 -25.22 14.14 5.25
C ASP A 229 -25.86 12.94 5.99
N SER A 230 -27.08 12.54 5.60
CA SER A 230 -27.78 11.41 6.23
C SER A 230 -27.14 10.07 5.91
N ASN A 231 -26.39 9.97 4.82
CA ASN A 231 -25.93 8.70 4.26
C ASN A 231 -24.42 8.57 4.33
N ASP A 232 -23.68 9.66 4.10
CA ASP A 232 -22.24 9.63 3.86
C ASP A 232 -21.49 10.73 4.63
N VAL A 233 -20.21 10.45 4.90
CA VAL A 233 -19.24 11.33 5.53
C VAL A 233 -18.10 11.56 4.56
N TYR A 234 -17.70 12.82 4.39
CA TYR A 234 -16.77 13.30 3.40
C TYR A 234 -15.59 13.98 4.11
N LEU A 235 -14.38 13.45 3.90
CA LEU A 235 -13.14 14.06 4.36
C LEU A 235 -12.33 14.54 3.16
N LEU A 236 -12.20 15.86 3.03
CA LEU A 236 -11.40 16.51 2.00
C LEU A 236 -10.00 16.80 2.55
N THR A 237 -8.97 16.33 1.85
CA THR A 237 -7.57 16.56 2.22
C THR A 237 -6.75 17.08 1.04
N ALA A 238 -5.65 17.77 1.35
CA ALA A 238 -4.62 18.06 0.36
C ALA A 238 -3.77 16.81 0.07
N ARG A 239 -3.50 16.55 -1.21
CA ARG A 239 -2.63 15.47 -1.68
C ARG A 239 -1.20 15.71 -1.24
N ILE A 240 -0.58 14.66 -0.73
CA ILE A 240 0.89 14.59 -0.62
C ILE A 240 1.44 14.06 -1.97
N PRO A 241 2.35 14.79 -2.63
CA PRO A 241 3.08 14.25 -3.77
C PRO A 241 3.98 13.09 -3.35
N GLY A 242 3.85 11.94 -4.00
CA GLY A 242 4.69 10.78 -3.73
C GLY A 242 4.11 9.51 -4.35
N TYR A 243 4.86 8.42 -4.24
CA TYR A 243 4.48 7.08 -4.68
C TYR A 243 4.27 6.18 -3.46
N LYS A 244 3.26 5.31 -3.51
CA LYS A 244 3.06 4.30 -2.46
C LYS A 244 4.28 3.39 -2.40
N LEU A 245 4.81 3.15 -1.20
CA LEU A 245 6.01 2.34 -1.00
C LEU A 245 5.82 0.93 -1.57
N GLY A 246 4.64 0.34 -1.42
CA GLY A 246 4.32 -0.99 -1.95
C GLY A 246 4.44 -1.14 -3.47
N LEU A 247 4.47 -0.03 -4.22
CA LEU A 247 4.68 -0.08 -5.66
C LEU A 247 6.17 -0.02 -6.05
N CYS A 248 7.04 0.47 -5.17
CA CYS A 248 8.44 0.76 -5.49
C CYS A 248 9.48 0.10 -4.59
N ILE A 249 9.07 -0.52 -3.48
CA ILE A 249 9.97 -1.11 -2.46
C ILE A 249 10.98 -2.10 -3.06
N ASP A 250 10.57 -2.92 -4.04
CA ASP A 250 11.45 -3.89 -4.70
C ASP A 250 12.50 -3.25 -5.60
N GLY A 251 12.26 -2.01 -6.05
CA GLY A 251 13.18 -1.22 -6.87
C GLY A 251 14.02 -0.24 -6.06
N MET A 252 14.02 -0.33 -4.72
CA MET A 252 14.83 0.51 -3.85
C MET A 252 16.25 -0.06 -3.74
N SER A 253 17.24 0.83 -3.74
CA SER A 253 18.61 0.43 -3.40
C SER A 253 18.78 0.26 -1.88
N ASP A 254 19.79 -0.49 -1.43
CA ASP A 254 20.10 -0.62 -0.01
C ASP A 254 20.29 0.73 0.69
N GLN A 255 20.86 1.71 -0.02
CA GLN A 255 21.05 3.06 0.52
C GLN A 255 19.72 3.80 0.67
N ASP A 256 18.81 3.67 -0.29
CA ASP A 256 17.49 4.28 -0.23
C ASP A 256 16.66 3.63 0.89
N THR A 257 16.70 2.30 1.00
CA THR A 257 16.07 1.54 2.08
C THR A 257 16.57 2.00 3.45
N ARG A 258 17.89 2.10 3.65
CA ARG A 258 18.47 2.62 4.91
C ARG A 258 18.02 4.04 5.22
N THR A 259 17.96 4.89 4.20
CA THR A 259 17.55 6.29 4.37
C THR A 259 16.06 6.38 4.75
N LEU A 260 15.21 5.59 4.11
CA LEU A 260 13.79 5.51 4.44
C LEU A 260 13.55 4.94 5.85
N VAL A 261 14.29 3.91 6.26
CA VAL A 261 14.28 3.39 7.64
C VAL A 261 14.61 4.50 8.63
N GLN A 262 15.65 5.30 8.37
CA GLN A 262 16.02 6.42 9.24
C GLN A 262 14.94 7.50 9.29
N ASP A 263 14.33 7.84 8.15
CA ASP A 263 13.21 8.78 8.10
C ASP A 263 12.03 8.27 8.94
N LEU A 264 11.59 7.03 8.72
CA LEU A 264 10.52 6.39 9.47
C LEU A 264 10.83 6.33 10.97
N ARG A 265 12.05 5.95 11.38
CA ARG A 265 12.48 5.96 12.80
C ARG A 265 12.31 7.32 13.43
N ARG A 266 12.79 8.39 12.77
CA ARG A 266 12.67 9.77 13.27
C ARG A 266 11.20 10.17 13.44
N HIS A 267 10.35 9.82 12.48
CA HIS A 267 8.92 10.13 12.56
C HIS A 267 8.19 9.27 13.59
N MET A 268 8.56 8.01 13.81
CA MET A 268 8.00 7.18 14.88
C MET A 268 8.39 7.69 16.27
N ILE A 269 9.60 8.22 16.46
CA ILE A 269 9.99 8.91 17.70
C ILE A 269 9.08 10.12 17.93
N ALA A 270 8.94 10.99 16.93
CA ALA A 270 8.10 12.17 17.02
C ALA A 270 6.63 11.83 17.28
N LEU A 271 6.13 10.76 16.64
CA LEU A 271 4.76 10.28 16.79
C LEU A 271 4.49 9.82 18.22
N ARG A 272 5.37 8.97 18.77
CA ARG A 272 5.23 8.46 20.14
C ARG A 272 5.40 9.54 21.21
N ALA A 273 6.08 10.63 20.89
CA ALA A 273 6.27 11.78 21.77
C ALA A 273 5.09 12.77 21.76
N VAL A 274 4.05 12.55 20.95
CA VAL A 274 2.85 13.40 20.95
C VAL A 274 2.21 13.37 22.35
N PRO A 275 2.08 14.52 23.03
CA PRO A 275 1.57 14.55 24.38
C PRO A 275 0.08 14.19 24.40
N ARG A 276 -0.31 13.36 25.36
CA ARG A 276 -1.72 13.10 25.62
C ARG A 276 -2.36 14.34 26.26
N PRO A 277 -3.51 14.84 25.76
CA PRO A 277 -4.13 16.03 26.34
C PRO A 277 -4.57 15.82 27.79
N LEU A 278 -4.45 16.88 28.60
CA LEU A 278 -4.87 16.87 30.00
C LEU A 278 -6.39 16.69 30.12
N GLY A 279 -6.82 15.88 31.09
CA GLY A 279 -8.24 15.63 31.38
C GLY A 279 -8.88 14.49 30.60
N TRP A 280 -8.13 13.85 29.70
CA TRP A 280 -8.57 12.63 29.02
C TRP A 280 -8.63 11.45 29.99
N LYS A 281 -9.68 10.63 29.86
CA LYS A 281 -9.98 9.58 30.83
C LYS A 281 -9.44 8.21 30.41
N HIS A 282 -9.41 7.93 29.11
CA HIS A 282 -9.18 6.58 28.61
C HIS A 282 -7.72 6.31 28.26
N ALA A 283 -7.08 5.32 28.90
CA ALA A 283 -5.71 4.92 28.57
C ALA A 283 -5.52 4.61 27.08
N ILE A 284 -6.52 4.01 26.45
CA ILE A 284 -6.51 3.63 25.04
C ILE A 284 -7.74 4.24 24.38
N SER A 285 -7.50 5.15 23.43
CA SER A 285 -8.54 5.91 22.76
C SER A 285 -8.04 6.49 21.44
N ASN A 286 -8.98 6.95 20.62
CA ASN A 286 -8.69 7.64 19.38
C ASN A 286 -8.19 9.09 19.62
N ALA A 287 -8.02 9.88 18.56
CA ALA A 287 -7.53 11.26 18.62
C ALA A 287 -8.48 12.29 19.29
N VAL A 288 -9.64 11.86 19.78
CA VAL A 288 -10.64 12.70 20.46
C VAL A 288 -11.13 12.09 21.79
N ASP A 289 -10.33 11.22 22.42
CA ASP A 289 -10.66 10.46 23.64
C ASP A 289 -11.89 9.53 23.51
N GLY A 290 -12.20 9.11 22.28
CA GLY A 290 -13.34 8.26 21.94
C GLY A 290 -12.97 6.86 21.46
N PRO A 291 -13.97 6.07 21.01
CA PRO A 291 -13.77 4.71 20.52
C PRO A 291 -12.77 4.63 19.36
N CYS A 292 -12.00 3.55 19.34
CA CYS A 292 -11.01 3.30 18.31
C CYS A 292 -11.63 2.55 17.12
N PHE A 293 -11.28 2.96 15.91
CA PHE A 293 -11.53 2.19 14.71
C PHE A 293 -10.30 1.31 14.42
N ASP A 294 -10.45 -0.01 14.38
CA ASP A 294 -9.33 -0.93 14.18
C ASP A 294 -9.72 -2.13 13.32
N TYR A 295 -9.16 -2.22 12.11
CA TYR A 295 -9.48 -3.30 11.19
C TYR A 295 -9.18 -4.70 11.74
N ARG A 296 -8.08 -4.87 12.45
CA ARG A 296 -7.64 -6.19 12.95
C ARG A 296 -8.52 -6.65 14.10
N ILE A 297 -8.87 -5.76 15.03
CA ILE A 297 -9.71 -6.10 16.18
C ILE A 297 -11.15 -6.31 15.71
N ASN A 298 -11.68 -5.40 14.87
CA ASN A 298 -13.06 -5.51 14.37
C ASN A 298 -13.29 -6.79 13.57
N MET A 299 -12.31 -7.24 12.78
CA MET A 299 -12.47 -8.52 12.06
C MET A 299 -12.35 -9.75 12.96
N ALA A 300 -11.74 -9.63 14.15
CA ALA A 300 -11.64 -10.74 15.10
C ALA A 300 -12.84 -10.85 16.05
N LEU A 301 -13.56 -9.74 16.27
CA LEU A 301 -14.75 -9.70 17.11
C LEU A 301 -16.00 -10.07 16.29
N ASN A 302 -16.96 -10.72 16.94
CA ASN A 302 -18.29 -10.86 16.36
C ASN A 302 -18.91 -9.48 16.14
N TYR A 303 -19.59 -9.31 15.00
CA TYR A 303 -20.31 -8.09 14.70
C TYR A 303 -21.40 -7.86 15.75
N ASP A 304 -21.48 -6.61 16.22
CA ASP A 304 -22.45 -6.14 17.19
C ASP A 304 -23.01 -4.82 16.63
N GLU A 305 -24.32 -4.75 16.45
CA GLU A 305 -24.98 -3.61 15.81
C GLU A 305 -24.89 -2.33 16.64
N ASP A 306 -24.94 -2.45 17.97
CA ASP A 306 -24.85 -1.30 18.88
C ASP A 306 -23.42 -0.76 18.96
N ARG A 307 -22.43 -1.65 18.87
CA ARG A 307 -21.01 -1.29 18.83
C ARG A 307 -20.60 -0.73 17.46
N GLY A 308 -21.15 -1.26 16.38
CA GLY A 308 -20.72 -0.99 15.02
C GLY A 308 -19.27 -1.42 14.77
N GLU A 309 -18.53 -0.61 14.01
CA GLU A 309 -17.13 -0.89 13.62
C GLU A 309 -16.10 -0.20 14.53
N VAL A 310 -16.40 0.04 15.79
CA VAL A 310 -15.45 0.62 16.75
C VAL A 310 -15.26 -0.25 17.98
N VAL A 311 -14.18 -0.02 18.73
CA VAL A 311 -13.87 -0.71 19.98
C VAL A 311 -13.41 0.27 21.05
N GLY A 312 -13.76 -0.02 22.30
CA GLY A 312 -13.47 0.88 23.42
C GLY A 312 -14.32 2.16 23.38
N PRO A 313 -13.80 3.31 23.88
CA PRO A 313 -12.46 3.50 24.42
C PRO A 313 -12.25 2.72 25.71
N PHE A 314 -11.00 2.53 26.12
CA PHE A 314 -10.66 1.71 27.29
C PHE A 314 -10.04 2.56 28.40
N LEU A 315 -10.55 2.38 29.63
CA LEU A 315 -10.02 3.07 30.81
C LEU A 315 -8.61 2.59 31.15
N SER A 316 -8.34 1.30 30.96
CA SER A 316 -7.06 0.69 31.25
C SER A 316 -6.58 -0.24 30.13
N GLU A 317 -5.29 -0.56 30.16
CA GLU A 317 -4.71 -1.61 29.31
C GLU A 317 -5.31 -2.99 29.62
N HIS A 318 -5.74 -3.22 30.87
CA HIS A 318 -6.38 -4.47 31.26
C HIS A 318 -7.70 -4.69 30.50
N ASP A 319 -8.55 -3.68 30.43
CA ASP A 319 -9.84 -3.75 29.71
C ASP A 319 -9.64 -4.00 28.21
N PHE A 320 -8.59 -3.39 27.65
CA PHE A 320 -8.19 -3.62 26.27
C PHE A 320 -7.70 -5.06 26.05
N ASN A 321 -6.79 -5.54 26.89
CA ASN A 321 -6.25 -6.90 26.79
C ASN A 321 -7.35 -7.96 26.96
N ASP A 322 -8.32 -7.73 27.82
CA ASP A 322 -9.48 -8.59 28.00
C ASP A 322 -10.34 -8.67 26.72
N THR A 323 -10.50 -7.54 26.02
CA THR A 323 -11.20 -7.49 24.73
C THR A 323 -10.48 -8.27 23.64
N LEU A 324 -9.15 -8.37 23.70
CA LEU A 324 -8.35 -9.13 22.73
C LEU A 324 -8.31 -10.63 23.00
N ARG A 325 -8.84 -11.11 24.13
CA ARG A 325 -8.81 -12.55 24.46
C ARG A 325 -9.71 -13.35 23.53
N CYS A 326 -9.16 -14.45 23.05
CA CYS A 326 -9.93 -15.47 22.35
C CYS A 326 -10.29 -16.60 23.33
N GLY A 327 -11.58 -16.87 23.52
CA GLY A 327 -12.04 -17.93 24.44
C GLY A 327 -11.53 -19.34 24.07
N ALA A 328 -11.23 -19.57 22.78
CA ALA A 328 -10.64 -20.81 22.31
C ALA A 328 -9.13 -20.93 22.57
N LEU A 329 -8.45 -19.81 22.88
CA LEU A 329 -7.02 -19.74 23.14
C LEU A 329 -6.75 -19.03 24.49
N PRO A 330 -7.16 -19.61 25.63
CA PRO A 330 -7.10 -18.93 26.93
C PRO A 330 -5.67 -18.62 27.42
N GLY A 331 -4.67 -19.33 26.90
CA GLY A 331 -3.25 -19.08 27.18
C GLY A 331 -2.60 -18.00 26.31
N VAL A 332 -3.28 -17.54 25.26
CA VAL A 332 -2.76 -16.56 24.31
C VAL A 332 -3.19 -15.17 24.76
N VAL A 333 -2.37 -14.56 25.60
CA VAL A 333 -2.66 -13.27 26.25
C VAL A 333 -1.49 -12.31 26.10
N HIS A 334 -1.82 -11.04 25.86
CA HIS A 334 -0.84 -9.96 25.91
C HIS A 334 -0.38 -9.68 27.34
N ARG A 335 0.89 -9.31 27.49
CA ARG A 335 1.39 -8.77 28.76
C ARG A 335 0.78 -7.40 29.05
N GLY A 336 0.78 -7.01 30.31
CA GLY A 336 0.44 -5.65 30.73
C GLY A 336 1.70 -4.85 31.09
N GLY A 337 1.52 -3.56 31.33
CA GLY A 337 2.59 -2.64 31.74
C GLY A 337 3.24 -1.92 30.56
N HIS A 338 2.59 -1.88 29.39
CA HIS A 338 3.12 -1.18 28.24
C HIS A 338 2.93 0.34 28.37
N ASN A 339 3.80 1.10 27.72
CA ASN A 339 3.57 2.54 27.58
C ASN A 339 2.45 2.80 26.57
N MET A 340 1.51 3.69 26.92
CA MET A 340 0.50 4.18 26.00
C MET A 340 1.09 5.33 25.18
N VAL A 341 1.29 5.10 23.89
CA VAL A 341 1.88 6.06 22.96
C VAL A 341 0.91 6.34 21.83
N PHE A 342 1.02 7.50 21.19
CA PHE A 342 0.24 7.76 19.99
C PHE A 342 0.78 6.90 18.84
N THR A 343 -0.12 6.21 18.13
CA THR A 343 0.19 5.24 17.08
C THR A 343 -0.57 5.58 15.80
N HIS A 344 -0.09 5.05 14.67
CA HIS A 344 -0.76 5.21 13.37
C HIS A 344 -1.94 4.23 13.23
N GLY A 345 -1.80 3.03 13.82
CA GLY A 345 -2.83 2.00 13.78
C GLY A 345 -2.86 1.18 12.49
N ASP A 346 -2.54 1.77 11.34
CA ASP A 346 -2.47 1.04 10.05
C ASP A 346 -1.19 1.34 9.23
N LEU A 347 0.00 1.22 9.85
CA LEU A 347 1.26 1.53 9.16
C LEU A 347 1.63 0.38 8.21
N ASN A 348 1.39 0.55 6.91
CA ASN A 348 1.66 -0.45 5.88
C ASN A 348 2.19 0.16 4.57
N LEU A 349 2.61 -0.69 3.63
CA LEU A 349 3.18 -0.32 2.34
C LEU A 349 2.32 0.61 1.46
N ARG A 350 1.00 0.64 1.64
CA ARG A 350 0.09 1.52 0.88
C ARG A 350 0.01 2.92 1.50
N ASN A 351 0.32 3.01 2.79
CA ASN A 351 0.15 4.20 3.61
C ASN A 351 1.46 4.99 3.80
N VAL A 352 2.59 4.40 3.44
CA VAL A 352 3.89 5.09 3.34
C VAL A 352 4.09 5.59 1.91
N LEU A 353 4.31 6.90 1.75
CA LEU A 353 4.62 7.54 0.48
C LEU A 353 6.10 7.91 0.42
N VAL A 354 6.73 7.66 -0.73
CA VAL A 354 8.12 8.04 -1.01
C VAL A 354 8.23 9.00 -2.18
N ASP A 355 9.25 9.85 -2.15
CA ASP A 355 9.56 10.75 -3.25
C ASP A 355 10.39 10.07 -4.35
N SER A 356 10.73 10.82 -5.41
CA SER A 356 11.57 10.35 -6.51
C SER A 356 13.01 9.99 -6.09
N HIS A 357 13.43 10.40 -4.88
CA HIS A 357 14.74 10.10 -4.32
C HIS A 357 14.71 8.91 -3.35
N GLY A 358 13.54 8.32 -3.08
CA GLY A 358 13.37 7.21 -2.14
C GLY A 358 13.33 7.66 -0.67
N ARG A 359 13.11 8.95 -0.40
CA ARG A 359 12.90 9.51 0.94
C ARG A 359 11.43 9.44 1.32
N LEU A 360 11.14 9.50 2.63
CA LEU A 360 9.76 9.59 3.08
C LEU A 360 9.13 10.91 2.61
N ALA A 361 8.10 10.82 1.78
CA ALA A 361 7.31 11.96 1.31
C ALA A 361 6.07 12.21 2.18
N GLY A 362 5.48 11.15 2.75
CA GLY A 362 4.23 11.25 3.49
C GLY A 362 3.83 9.96 4.18
N ILE A 363 3.02 10.09 5.24
CA ILE A 363 2.24 8.99 5.83
C ILE A 363 0.76 9.38 5.74
N VAL A 364 -0.07 8.48 5.23
CA VAL A 364 -1.51 8.70 4.96
C VAL A 364 -2.36 7.63 5.63
N ASP A 365 -3.68 7.84 5.64
CA ASP A 365 -4.67 6.90 6.16
C ASP A 365 -4.64 6.74 7.70
N TRP A 366 -4.98 7.82 8.39
CA TRP A 366 -4.85 7.95 9.85
C TRP A 366 -6.13 7.60 10.63
N GLU A 367 -7.13 6.98 10.01
CA GLU A 367 -8.41 6.68 10.66
C GLU A 367 -8.29 5.65 11.80
N ASN A 368 -7.24 4.82 11.81
CA ASN A 368 -6.94 3.84 12.88
C ASN A 368 -6.06 4.42 14.00
N ALA A 369 -5.68 5.69 13.92
CA ALA A 369 -4.72 6.28 14.84
C ALA A 369 -5.31 6.51 16.24
N GLY A 370 -4.45 6.49 17.25
CA GLY A 370 -4.88 6.67 18.64
C GLY A 370 -3.76 6.39 19.63
N TRP A 371 -4.05 6.57 20.91
CA TRP A 371 -3.22 6.09 22.01
C TRP A 371 -3.44 4.59 22.18
N PHE A 372 -2.38 3.82 22.02
CA PHE A 372 -2.38 2.37 22.14
C PHE A 372 -1.10 1.89 22.83
N PRO A 373 -1.04 0.64 23.30
CA PRO A 373 0.21 0.02 23.72
C PRO A 373 1.32 0.17 22.66
N GLU A 374 2.54 0.42 23.10
CA GLU A 374 3.67 0.76 22.22
C GLU A 374 4.05 -0.30 21.18
N TYR A 375 3.66 -1.56 21.40
CA TYR A 375 3.84 -2.66 20.46
C TYR A 375 2.85 -2.63 19.27
N CYS A 376 1.69 -1.97 19.40
CA CYS A 376 0.58 -2.12 18.45
C CYS A 376 0.95 -1.70 17.03
N ASN A 377 1.71 -0.63 16.85
CA ASN A 377 2.17 -0.22 15.52
C ASN A 377 3.08 -1.29 14.86
N TYR A 378 3.91 -1.96 15.66
CA TYR A 378 4.82 -3.01 15.18
C TYR A 378 4.04 -4.25 14.76
N THR A 379 3.16 -4.76 15.62
CA THR A 379 2.40 -6.00 15.33
C THR A 379 1.41 -5.82 14.19
N LYS A 380 0.76 -4.65 14.09
CA LYS A 380 -0.15 -4.34 12.97
C LYS A 380 0.58 -4.16 11.64
N ALA A 381 1.78 -3.57 11.63
CA ALA A 381 2.60 -3.48 10.43
C ALA A 381 2.97 -4.87 9.86
N TYR A 382 3.15 -5.86 10.75
CA TYR A 382 3.28 -7.27 10.39
C TYR A 382 1.97 -7.87 9.87
N PHE A 383 0.83 -7.60 10.53
CA PHE A 383 -0.47 -8.17 10.18
C PHE A 383 -0.93 -7.84 8.76
N VAL A 384 -0.78 -6.58 8.32
CA VAL A 384 -1.37 -6.12 7.06
C VAL A 384 -0.58 -6.62 5.83
N THR A 385 0.70 -6.95 6.02
CA THR A 385 1.63 -7.31 4.92
C THR A 385 2.51 -8.51 5.28
N LYS A 386 1.88 -9.56 5.83
CA LYS A 386 2.51 -10.77 6.43
C LYS A 386 3.56 -11.47 5.55
N MET A 387 3.51 -11.28 4.24
CA MET A 387 4.32 -12.03 3.27
C MET A 387 5.40 -11.20 2.56
N HIS A 388 5.49 -9.89 2.84
CA HIS A 388 6.42 -9.01 2.13
C HIS A 388 7.75 -8.86 2.89
N TRP A 389 8.68 -9.80 2.69
CA TRP A 389 9.96 -9.84 3.43
C TRP A 389 10.77 -8.54 3.46
N PRO A 390 10.93 -7.78 2.35
CA PRO A 390 11.63 -6.50 2.41
C PRO A 390 10.97 -5.49 3.35
N TRP A 391 9.64 -5.53 3.46
CA TRP A 391 8.89 -4.65 4.36
C TRP A 391 9.06 -5.10 5.81
N LEU A 392 8.92 -6.40 6.09
CA LEU A 392 9.06 -6.91 7.45
C LEU A 392 10.45 -6.60 8.05
N ARG A 393 11.51 -6.73 7.24
CA ARG A 393 12.86 -6.30 7.65
C ARG A 393 12.94 -4.81 7.95
N MET A 394 12.32 -3.98 7.11
CA MET A 394 12.24 -2.53 7.34
C MET A 394 11.49 -2.21 8.64
N VAL A 395 10.41 -2.93 8.93
CA VAL A 395 9.65 -2.78 10.18
C VAL A 395 10.51 -3.17 11.38
N ASP A 396 11.18 -4.32 11.35
CA ASP A 396 12.11 -4.72 12.43
C ASP A 396 13.16 -3.65 12.67
N ASP A 397 13.80 -3.18 11.60
CA ASP A 397 14.77 -2.10 11.69
C ASP A 397 14.15 -0.84 12.32
N VAL A 398 13.01 -0.37 11.83
CA VAL A 398 12.36 0.83 12.36
C VAL A 398 12.03 0.69 13.84
N PHE A 399 11.57 -0.48 14.27
CA PHE A 399 11.07 -0.69 15.63
C PHE A 399 12.13 -1.15 16.65
N ALA A 400 13.29 -1.64 16.20
CA ALA A 400 14.36 -2.18 17.06
C ALA A 400 14.82 -1.25 18.18
N GLN A 401 14.76 0.08 17.99
CA GLN A 401 15.19 1.05 19.01
C GLN A 401 14.16 1.29 20.13
N PHE A 402 12.92 0.80 19.98
CA PHE A 402 11.83 1.08 20.92
C PHE A 402 11.57 -0.06 21.91
N GLY A 403 12.19 -1.22 21.71
CA GLY A 403 12.02 -2.39 22.57
C GLY A 403 11.94 -3.68 21.79
N ASP A 404 11.92 -4.78 22.53
CA ASP A 404 11.63 -6.12 21.99
C ASP A 404 10.12 -6.39 22.12
N PHE A 405 9.45 -6.49 20.98
CA PHE A 405 8.02 -6.82 20.88
C PHE A 405 7.79 -8.24 20.35
N GLY A 406 8.80 -9.11 20.43
CA GLY A 406 8.75 -10.47 19.91
C GLY A 406 7.69 -11.34 20.60
N HIS A 407 7.45 -11.12 21.90
CA HIS A 407 6.41 -11.83 22.62
C HIS A 407 5.01 -11.43 22.14
N GLU A 408 4.75 -10.13 22.05
CA GLU A 408 3.49 -9.56 21.61
C GLU A 408 3.21 -9.95 20.16
N LEU A 409 4.24 -9.97 19.29
CA LEU A 409 4.10 -10.46 17.93
C LEU A 409 3.80 -11.97 17.86
N ALA A 410 4.35 -12.79 18.76
CA ALA A 410 4.03 -14.22 18.82
C ALA A 410 2.56 -14.44 19.22
N VAL A 411 2.09 -13.76 20.27
CA VAL A 411 0.68 -13.77 20.71
C VAL A 411 -0.24 -13.37 19.58
N GLU A 412 0.09 -12.28 18.88
CA GLU A 412 -0.65 -11.79 17.73
C GLU A 412 -0.73 -12.82 16.60
N ARG A 413 0.38 -13.46 16.25
CA ARG A 413 0.39 -14.50 15.20
C ARG A 413 -0.50 -15.69 15.55
N GLU A 414 -0.52 -16.11 16.80
CA GLU A 414 -1.42 -17.18 17.26
C GLU A 414 -2.88 -16.76 17.12
N LEU A 415 -3.23 -15.54 17.55
CA LEU A 415 -4.58 -14.98 17.36
C LEU A 415 -4.94 -14.87 15.87
N TRP A 416 -4.01 -14.42 15.04
CA TRP A 416 -4.26 -14.26 13.60
C TRP A 416 -4.53 -15.60 12.91
N ASN A 417 -3.77 -16.64 13.24
CA ASN A 417 -3.92 -17.96 12.62
C ASN A 417 -5.22 -18.65 13.04
N TYR A 418 -5.80 -18.25 14.16
CA TYR A 418 -7.08 -18.78 14.63
C TYR A 418 -8.27 -17.99 14.07
N CYS A 419 -8.16 -16.66 14.03
CA CYS A 419 -9.25 -15.78 13.60
C CYS A 419 -9.36 -15.61 12.07
N PHE A 420 -8.29 -15.84 11.31
CA PHE A 420 -8.19 -15.61 9.86
C PHE A 420 -7.53 -16.78 9.16
#